data_AF-A0A9P6LZN3-F1
#
_entry.id   AF-A0A9P6LZN3-F1
#
_cell.length_a   1.000
_cell.length_b   1.000
_cell.length_c   1.000
_cell.angle_alpha   90.00
_cell.angle_beta   90.00
_cell.angle_gamma   90.00
#
_symmetry.space_group_name_H-M   'P 1'
#
loop_
_entity.id
_entity.type
_entity.pdbx_description
1 polymer ?
#
loop_
_entity_poly.entity_id
_entity_poly.type
_entity_poly.pdbx_seq_one_letter_code
_entity_poly.pdbx_strand_id
1 'polypeptide(L)'
;MTFQVPSQVIQLPQTQQLKALMTIIRDKDTLRADFIFYSDRVIRILVEEGLNYLPVVEKTVVTPTGKEYHGIDFQGRICGVSIMRAGES
;
A
#
# COMPACT_ATOMS: atom_id res chain seq x y z
N MET A 1 18.24 -19.51 -15.31
CA MET A 1 16.76 -19.37 -15.41
C MET A 1 16.40 -18.02 -14.83
N THR A 2 15.89 -17.09 -15.65
CA THR A 2 15.30 -15.85 -15.16
C THR A 2 13.85 -16.13 -14.78
N PHE A 3 13.53 -15.99 -13.49
CA PHE A 3 12.16 -16.11 -13.01
C PHE A 3 11.32 -14.99 -13.64
N GLN A 4 10.23 -15.35 -14.32
CA GLN A 4 9.26 -14.40 -14.88
C GLN A 4 8.06 -14.33 -13.95
N VAL A 5 7.75 -13.12 -13.51
CA VAL A 5 6.63 -12.84 -12.61
C VAL A 5 5.30 -13.10 -13.34
N PRO A 6 4.31 -13.77 -12.71
CA PRO A 6 2.99 -13.98 -13.30
C PRO A 6 2.29 -12.65 -13.63
N SER A 7 1.45 -12.64 -14.66
CA SER A 7 0.76 -11.42 -15.13
C SER A 7 -0.19 -10.78 -14.12
N GLN A 8 -0.66 -11.54 -13.12
CA GLN A 8 -1.53 -11.05 -12.05
C GLN A 8 -0.78 -10.40 -10.90
N VAL A 9 0.55 -10.53 -10.87
CA VAL A 9 1.39 -9.95 -9.82
C VAL A 9 1.83 -8.57 -10.26
N ILE A 10 1.47 -7.58 -9.45
CA ILE A 10 1.85 -6.20 -9.64
C ILE A 10 2.93 -5.86 -8.62
N GLN A 11 4.09 -5.43 -9.11
CA GLN A 11 5.22 -5.11 -8.26
C GLN A 11 5.22 -3.62 -7.92
N LEU A 12 5.40 -3.29 -6.63
CA LEU A 12 5.64 -1.92 -6.21
C LEU A 12 6.82 -1.31 -6.97
N PRO A 13 6.75 -0.03 -7.39
CA PRO A 13 7.87 0.67 -8.00
C PRO A 13 9.12 0.58 -7.13
N GLN A 14 10.24 0.16 -7.73
CA GLN A 14 11.51 -0.06 -7.02
C GLN A 14 12.26 1.26 -6.77
N THR A 15 11.63 2.17 -6.04
CA THR A 15 12.19 3.47 -5.67
C THR A 15 13.36 3.32 -4.70
N GLN A 16 14.23 4.34 -4.64
CA GLN A 16 15.35 4.34 -3.69
C GLN A 16 14.86 4.34 -2.23
N GLN A 17 13.71 4.95 -1.95
CA GLN A 17 13.08 4.91 -0.64
C GLN A 17 12.66 3.49 -0.27
N LEU A 18 11.94 2.78 -1.15
CA LEU A 18 11.52 1.40 -0.88
C LEU A 18 12.74 0.50 -0.65
N LYS A 19 13.79 0.65 -1.47
CA LYS A 19 15.04 -0.10 -1.27
C LYS A 19 15.68 0.20 0.07
N ALA A 20 15.76 1.46 0.49
CA ALA A 20 16.31 1.84 1.80
C ALA A 20 15.51 1.21 2.96
N LEU A 21 14.17 1.28 2.91
CA LEU A 21 13.30 0.65 3.91
C LEU A 21 13.50 -0.86 3.95
N MET A 22 13.55 -1.51 2.78
CA MET A 22 13.79 -2.95 2.66
C MET A 22 15.16 -3.36 3.19
N THR A 23 16.19 -2.52 3.02
CA THR A 23 17.52 -2.75 3.60
C THR A 23 17.46 -2.75 5.13
N ILE A 24 16.80 -1.75 5.74
CA ILE A 24 16.71 -1.64 7.21
C ILE A 24 15.96 -2.84 7.80
N ILE A 25 14.78 -3.19 7.28
CA ILE A 25 13.98 -4.28 7.88
C ILE A 25 14.59 -5.68 7.66
N ARG A 26 15.56 -5.81 6.74
CA ARG A 26 16.28 -7.07 6.47
C ARG A 26 17.63 -7.17 7.17
N ASP A 27 18.12 -6.07 7.74
CA ASP A 27 19.33 -6.09 8.53
C ASP A 27 19.05 -6.79 9.88
N LYS A 28 19.87 -7.79 10.20
CA LYS A 28 19.76 -8.59 11.42
C LYS A 28 20.07 -7.77 12.69
N ASP A 29 20.81 -6.67 12.54
CA ASP A 29 21.27 -5.83 13.64
C ASP A 29 20.28 -4.67 13.90
N THR A 30 19.20 -4.55 13.12
CA THR A 30 18.14 -3.54 13.30
C THR A 30 17.42 -3.72 14.63
N LEU A 31 17.32 -2.63 15.39
CA LEU A 31 16.61 -2.60 16.67
C LEU A 31 15.12 -2.89 16.47
N ARG A 32 14.50 -3.55 17.46
CA ARG A 32 13.07 -3.91 17.41
C ARG A 32 12.16 -2.72 17.11
N ALA A 33 12.42 -1.56 17.71
CA ALA A 33 11.60 -0.36 17.52
C ALA A 33 11.66 0.14 16.06
N ASP A 34 12.86 0.14 15.48
CA ASP A 34 13.09 0.52 14.09
C ASP A 34 12.46 -0.50 13.13
N PHE A 35 12.61 -1.79 13.42
CA PHE A 35 11.98 -2.85 12.61
C PHE A 35 10.46 -2.65 12.51
N ILE A 36 9.78 -2.40 13.62
CA ILE A 36 8.33 -2.14 13.64
C ILE A 36 8.02 -0.88 12.84
N PHE A 37 8.69 0.23 13.17
CA PHE A 37 8.44 1.52 12.52
C PHE A 37 8.61 1.48 10.99
N TYR A 38 9.68 0.84 10.50
CA TYR A 38 9.93 0.76 9.06
C TYR A 38 9.09 -0.31 8.37
N SER A 39 8.71 -1.39 9.05
CA SER A 39 7.76 -2.38 8.53
C SER A 39 6.38 -1.74 8.31
N ASP A 40 5.86 -0.98 9.29
CA ASP A 40 4.61 -0.24 9.17
C ASP A 40 4.61 0.70 7.97
N ARG A 41 5.75 1.36 7.71
CA ARG A 41 5.91 2.24 6.55
C ARG A 41 5.84 1.47 5.22
N VAL A 42 6.46 0.30 5.14
CA VAL A 42 6.40 -0.56 3.94
C VAL A 42 4.98 -1.09 3.73
N ILE A 43 4.32 -1.55 4.80
CA ILE A 43 2.95 -2.05 4.77
C ILE A 43 1.99 -0.94 4.30
N ARG A 44 2.14 0.29 4.79
CA ARG A 44 1.30 1.41 4.34
C ARG A 44 1.45 1.68 2.84
N ILE A 45 2.68 1.72 2.33
CA ILE A 45 2.92 1.88 0.88
C ILE A 45 2.26 0.74 0.09
N LEU A 46 2.40 -0.50 0.56
CA LEU A 46 1.82 -1.67 -0.10
C LEU A 46 0.29 -1.63 -0.12
N VAL A 47 -0.34 -1.26 0.99
CA VAL A 47 -1.80 -1.18 1.10
C VAL A 47 -2.35 -0.02 0.27
N GLU A 48 -1.74 1.16 0.33
CA GLU A 48 -2.15 2.32 -0.48
C GLU A 48 -2.10 1.99 -1.97
N GLU A 49 -1.02 1.36 -2.43
CA GLU A 49 -0.91 0.94 -3.83
C GLU A 49 -1.90 -0.18 -4.17
N GLY A 50 -2.14 -1.13 -3.25
CA GLY A 50 -3.16 -2.16 -3.42
C GLY A 50 -4.58 -1.61 -3.58
N LEU A 51 -4.93 -0.55 -2.85
CA LEU A 51 -6.23 0.10 -2.93
C LEU A 51 -6.48 0.78 -4.28
N ASN A 52 -5.43 1.19 -5.00
CA ASN A 52 -5.55 1.79 -6.33
C ASN A 52 -6.12 0.83 -7.39
N TYR A 53 -6.08 -0.48 -7.14
CA TYR A 53 -6.62 -1.51 -8.04
C TYR A 53 -8.08 -1.86 -7.75
N LEU A 54 -8.71 -1.24 -6.75
CA LEU A 54 -10.12 -1.45 -6.45
C LEU A 54 -11.02 -0.71 -7.46
N PRO A 55 -12.20 -1.26 -7.80
CA PRO A 55 -13.13 -0.57 -8.68
C PRO A 55 -13.64 0.73 -8.05
N VAL A 56 -13.81 1.77 -8.87
CA VAL A 56 -14.24 3.11 -8.46
C VAL A 56 -15.39 3.61 -9.31
N VAL A 57 -16.17 4.55 -8.79
CA VAL A 57 -17.29 5.22 -9.46
C VAL A 57 -17.11 6.73 -9.42
N GLU A 58 -17.61 7.44 -10.44
CA GLU A 58 -17.55 8.90 -10.46
C GLU A 58 -18.39 9.52 -9.35
N LYS A 59 -17.88 10.59 -8.74
CA LYS A 59 -18.57 11.34 -7.69
C LYS A 59 -18.23 12.82 -7.76
N THR A 60 -19.25 13.63 -8.03
CA THR A 60 -19.13 15.09 -7.97
C THR A 60 -19.45 15.58 -6.56
N VAL A 61 -18.60 16.44 -6.01
CA VAL A 61 -18.83 17.13 -4.74
C VAL A 61 -18.75 18.64 -4.92
N VAL A 62 -19.48 19.39 -4.11
CA VAL A 62 -19.35 20.85 -4.05
C VAL A 62 -18.32 21.18 -2.97
N THR A 63 -17.24 21.84 -3.38
CA THR A 63 -16.19 22.30 -2.47
C THR A 63 -16.69 23.42 -1.56
N PRO A 64 -16.02 23.72 -0.43
CA PRO A 64 -16.38 24.86 0.43
C PRO A 64 -16.35 26.22 -0.29
N THR A 65 -15.71 26.31 -1.46
CA THR A 65 -15.70 27.51 -2.31
C THR A 65 -16.92 27.63 -3.23
N GLY A 66 -17.86 26.69 -3.15
CA GLY A 66 -19.07 26.64 -3.99
C GLY A 66 -18.83 26.07 -5.40
N LYS A 67 -17.61 25.61 -5.71
CA LYS A 67 -17.27 25.00 -7.01
C LYS A 67 -17.44 23.49 -6.99
N GLU A 68 -17.92 22.93 -8.09
CA GLU A 68 -17.97 21.48 -8.29
C GLU A 68 -16.57 20.90 -8.52
N TYR A 69 -16.34 19.71 -7.97
CA TYR A 69 -15.14 18.90 -8.19
C TYR A 69 -15.57 17.48 -8.60
N HIS A 70 -15.14 17.05 -9.77
CA HIS A 70 -15.42 15.72 -10.31
C HIS A 70 -14.34 14.74 -9.83
N GLY A 71 -14.63 14.04 -8.76
CA GLY A 71 -13.77 13.02 -8.17
C GLY A 71 -14.30 11.61 -8.41
N ILE A 72 -13.80 10.70 -7.57
CA ILE A 72 -14.16 9.27 -7.57
C ILE A 72 -14.46 8.81 -6.14
N ASP A 73 -15.23 7.74 -6.02
CA ASP A 73 -15.51 7.01 -4.78
C ASP A 73 -15.26 5.51 -5.01
N PHE A 74 -15.01 4.74 -3.97
CA PHE A 74 -14.84 3.29 -4.11
C PHE A 74 -16.17 2.60 -4.41
N GLN A 75 -16.15 1.62 -5.31
CA GLN A 75 -17.33 0.83 -5.63
C GLN A 75 -17.54 -0.26 -4.57
N GLY A 76 -18.59 -0.12 -3.75
CA GLY A 76 -18.99 -1.14 -2.79
C GLY A 76 -18.33 -0.98 -1.41
N ARG A 77 -18.24 -2.09 -0.66
CA ARG A 77 -17.65 -2.12 0.69
C ARG A 77 -16.42 -3.01 0.70
N ILE A 78 -15.39 -2.56 1.40
CA ILE A 78 -14.10 -3.25 1.52
C ILE A 78 -14.01 -3.90 2.90
N CYS A 79 -13.42 -5.09 2.98
CA CYS A 79 -13.11 -5.78 4.23
C CYS A 79 -11.65 -6.27 4.19
N GLY A 80 -10.89 -5.97 5.23
CA GLY A 80 -9.56 -6.53 5.44
C GLY A 80 -9.65 -7.85 6.19
N VAL A 81 -8.94 -8.87 5.72
CA VAL A 81 -8.82 -10.17 6.40
C VAL A 81 -7.36 -10.41 6.73
N SER A 82 -7.02 -10.46 8.01
CA SER A 82 -5.66 -10.76 8.47
C SER A 82 -5.46 -12.26 8.67
N ILE A 83 -4.27 -12.76 8.32
CA ILE A 83 -3.86 -14.13 8.59
C ILE A 83 -2.89 -14.13 9.77
N MET A 84 -3.30 -14.79 10.85
CA MET A 84 -2.55 -14.80 12.10
C MET A 84 -1.24 -15.60 11.99
N ARG A 85 -0.14 -15.15 12.62
CA ARG A 85 0.02 -13.90 13.41
C ARG A 85 0.63 -12.74 12.65
N ALA A 86 1.38 -13.03 11.57
CA ALA A 86 2.14 -12.02 10.85
C ALA A 86 1.26 -10.95 10.21
N GLY A 87 0.01 -11.27 9.85
CA GLY A 87 -0.94 -10.28 9.34
C GLY A 87 -1.54 -9.34 10.40
N GLU A 88 -1.21 -9.53 11.69
CA GLU A 88 -1.65 -8.70 12.82
C GLU A 88 -0.47 -8.05 13.57
N SER A 89 0.77 -8.32 13.14
CA SER A 89 2.00 -7.92 13.85
C SER A 89 2.65 -6.68 13.26
#